data_AF-A0A3E2N2G0-F1
#
_entry.id   AF-A0A3E2N2G0-F1
#
_cell.length_a   1.000
_cell.length_b   1.000
_cell.length_c   1.000
_cell.angle_alpha   90.00
_cell.angle_beta   90.00
_cell.angle_gamma   90.00
#
_symmetry.space_group_name_H-M   'P 1'
#
loop_
_entity.id
_entity.type
_entity.pdbx_description
1 polymer ?
#
loop_
_entity_poly.entity_id
_entity_poly.type
_entity_poly.pdbx_seq_one_letter_code
_entity_poly.pdbx_strand_id
1 'polypeptide(L)'
;MKLVAESGLWSTGATGPDEQLPASPLIALLEVSGAVLSWVIDDPRGEAATRITFTNAARADWLWRVVGESGHVAVLSAVAGHPAGDVDLRGVDLIPGSAAGLRRLAVGHWLRRWWPASQRDDIAGLDRALLDVEVALLTVGAQGFFTDDTLDSDVADLLAPHAGALTAHVRTDDARIRALVRAGAHLADEVGADGAGWTELSAAIDDSSVAVTMPTGRRDDYALAAGAGQGPRGAASIGRGVASINWGGVPPAIFDAAEDTVDWTIEPGGPAGSAVVAVVRAALIGAQPATDVAVRVRSGEVSGTGALDAGGRATVALVDAQRRAMTQTSAWDHNWAATSVVVGADIAESRQTRDRVRRWVRDRLDGPPPDAFLAEILAGESAY
;
A
#
# COMPACT_ATOMS: atom_id res chain seq x y z
N MET A 1 -26.46 -12.92 -13.78
CA MET A 1 -25.01 -12.94 -13.47
C MET A 1 -24.28 -13.92 -14.38
N LYS A 2 -23.18 -13.50 -15.01
CA LYS A 2 -22.32 -14.37 -15.82
C LYS A 2 -21.19 -14.95 -14.95
N LEU A 3 -20.96 -16.26 -15.06
CA LEU A 3 -19.82 -16.99 -14.50
C LEU A 3 -18.88 -17.40 -15.63
N VAL A 4 -17.58 -17.18 -15.42
CA VAL A 4 -16.52 -17.50 -16.39
C VAL A 4 -15.48 -18.38 -15.70
N ALA A 5 -15.06 -19.44 -16.38
CA ALA A 5 -13.97 -20.30 -15.93
C ALA A 5 -12.63 -19.79 -16.48
N GLU A 6 -11.75 -19.32 -15.60
CA GLU A 6 -10.43 -18.81 -15.95
C GLU A 6 -9.37 -19.47 -15.07
N SER A 7 -8.33 -20.04 -15.70
CA SER A 7 -7.21 -20.67 -14.99
C SER A 7 -7.62 -21.71 -13.92
N GLY A 8 -8.74 -22.41 -14.15
CA GLY A 8 -9.27 -23.42 -13.24
C GLY A 8 -10.15 -22.89 -12.10
N LEU A 9 -10.43 -21.59 -12.05
CA LEU A 9 -11.32 -20.96 -11.07
C LEU A 9 -12.54 -20.34 -11.75
N TRP A 10 -13.65 -20.26 -11.02
CA TRP A 10 -14.86 -19.58 -11.48
C TRP A 10 -14.88 -18.14 -10.98
N SER A 11 -15.20 -17.19 -11.86
CA SER A 11 -15.30 -15.77 -11.50
C SER A 11 -16.61 -15.15 -11.97
N THR A 12 -17.13 -14.18 -11.22
CA THR A 12 -18.27 -13.35 -11.65
C THR A 12 -17.82 -12.19 -12.54
N GLY A 13 -18.70 -11.79 -13.46
CA GLY A 13 -18.48 -10.65 -14.34
C GLY A 13 -18.13 -11.05 -15.78
N ALA A 14 -18.36 -10.13 -16.72
CA ALA A 14 -18.02 -10.34 -18.12
C ALA A 14 -16.50 -10.30 -18.28
N THR A 15 -15.93 -11.34 -18.89
CA THR A 15 -14.61 -11.27 -19.49
C THR A 15 -14.78 -11.36 -20.99
N GLY A 16 -15.11 -10.22 -21.60
CA GLY A 16 -14.66 -9.99 -22.97
C GLY A 16 -13.13 -9.90 -23.00
N PRO A 17 -12.49 -10.11 -24.16
CA PRO A 17 -11.03 -9.98 -24.31
C PRO A 17 -10.47 -8.58 -23.93
N ASP A 18 -11.33 -7.56 -23.80
CA ASP A 18 -10.99 -6.18 -23.37
C ASP A 18 -11.26 -5.89 -21.88
N GLU A 19 -11.75 -6.86 -21.07
CA GLU A 19 -12.19 -6.65 -19.68
C GLU A 19 -11.30 -7.35 -18.63
N GLN A 20 -10.00 -7.51 -18.92
CA GLN A 20 -9.03 -7.98 -17.93
C GLN A 20 -8.83 -6.94 -16.82
N LEU A 21 -8.89 -7.43 -15.57
CA LEU A 21 -8.58 -6.60 -14.41
C LEU A 21 -7.18 -6.00 -14.53
N PRO A 22 -7.00 -4.70 -14.23
CA PRO A 22 -5.69 -4.10 -14.19
C PRO A 22 -4.84 -4.74 -13.09
N ALA A 23 -3.52 -4.71 -13.28
CA ALA A 23 -2.59 -5.14 -12.24
C ALA A 23 -2.60 -4.17 -11.04
N SER A 24 -2.12 -4.67 -9.89
CA SER A 24 -1.73 -3.81 -8.77
C SER A 24 -0.80 -2.69 -9.26
N PRO A 25 -0.90 -1.47 -8.70
CA PRO A 25 -1.75 -1.05 -7.58
C PRO A 25 -3.17 -0.57 -7.94
N LEU A 26 -3.75 -0.88 -9.10
CA LEU A 26 -5.11 -0.38 -9.44
C LEU A 26 -6.27 -1.22 -8.89
N ILE A 27 -5.97 -2.32 -8.21
CA ILE A 27 -6.96 -3.28 -7.73
C ILE A 27 -6.92 -3.38 -6.20
N ALA A 28 -8.09 -3.22 -5.57
CA ALA A 28 -8.32 -3.59 -4.18
C ALA A 28 -8.83 -5.03 -4.14
N LEU A 29 -8.28 -5.81 -3.22
CA LEU A 29 -8.56 -7.24 -3.04
C LEU A 29 -8.98 -7.49 -1.60
N LEU A 30 -9.87 -8.46 -1.41
CA LEU A 30 -10.22 -8.99 -0.10
C LEU A 30 -10.41 -10.51 -0.21
N GLU A 31 -9.63 -11.27 0.54
CA GLU A 31 -9.88 -12.70 0.71
C GLU A 31 -11.01 -12.89 1.73
N VAL A 32 -11.99 -13.73 1.41
CA VAL A 32 -13.04 -14.18 2.33
C VAL A 32 -13.18 -15.70 2.21
N SER A 33 -13.97 -16.32 3.07
CA SER A 33 -14.10 -17.78 3.03
C SER A 33 -14.59 -18.28 1.67
N GLY A 34 -13.74 -19.08 1.01
CA GLY A 34 -14.03 -19.70 -0.28
C GLY A 34 -13.97 -18.77 -1.51
N ALA A 35 -13.60 -17.50 -1.37
CA ALA A 35 -13.51 -16.59 -2.51
C ALA A 35 -12.56 -15.41 -2.31
N VAL A 36 -12.14 -14.78 -3.40
CA VAL A 36 -11.47 -13.48 -3.41
C VAL A 36 -12.37 -12.47 -4.10
N LEU A 37 -12.67 -11.37 -3.43
CA LEU A 37 -13.39 -10.25 -4.02
C LEU A 37 -12.40 -9.21 -4.51
N SER A 38 -12.74 -8.57 -5.62
CA SER A 38 -11.87 -7.60 -6.28
C SER A 38 -12.63 -6.41 -6.84
N TRP A 39 -12.00 -5.24 -6.76
CA TRP A 39 -12.51 -3.96 -7.27
C TRP A 39 -11.37 -3.15 -7.89
N VAL A 40 -11.65 -2.52 -9.02
CA VAL A 40 -10.77 -1.48 -9.57
C VAL A 40 -11.05 -0.20 -8.78
N ILE A 41 -10.01 0.39 -8.17
CA ILE A 41 -10.19 1.47 -7.20
C ILE A 41 -10.84 2.72 -7.80
N ASP A 42 -10.48 3.04 -9.05
CA ASP A 42 -10.94 4.20 -9.81
C ASP A 42 -12.11 3.88 -10.76
N ASP A 43 -12.78 2.73 -10.59
CA ASP A 43 -14.00 2.41 -11.35
C ASP A 43 -15.20 3.19 -10.80
N PRO A 44 -15.87 4.04 -11.61
CA PRO A 44 -17.05 4.80 -11.18
C PRO A 44 -18.25 3.93 -10.81
N ARG A 45 -18.29 2.66 -11.23
CA ARG A 45 -19.34 1.70 -10.85
C ARG A 45 -19.24 1.26 -9.40
N GLY A 46 -18.09 1.46 -8.73
CA GLY A 46 -17.90 1.19 -7.32
C GLY A 46 -18.23 -0.26 -6.94
N GLU A 47 -19.14 -0.46 -5.98
CA GLU A 47 -19.54 -1.81 -5.56
C GLU A 47 -20.29 -2.60 -6.64
N ALA A 48 -20.93 -1.94 -7.61
CA ALA A 48 -21.63 -2.65 -8.69
C ALA A 48 -20.67 -3.40 -9.61
N ALA A 49 -19.37 -3.05 -9.59
CA ALA A 49 -18.31 -3.75 -10.29
C ALA A 49 -17.66 -4.89 -9.46
N THR A 50 -18.29 -5.33 -8.36
CA THR A 50 -17.76 -6.41 -7.53
C THR A 50 -17.54 -7.68 -8.36
N ARG A 51 -16.28 -8.10 -8.46
CA ARG A 51 -15.89 -9.37 -9.06
C ARG A 51 -15.51 -10.35 -7.95
N ILE A 52 -16.15 -11.51 -7.96
CA ILE A 52 -15.95 -12.61 -7.02
C ILE A 52 -15.27 -13.75 -7.76
N THR A 53 -14.09 -14.14 -7.31
CA THR A 53 -13.35 -15.31 -7.81
C THR A 53 -13.45 -16.42 -6.77
N PHE A 54 -14.11 -17.52 -7.08
CA PHE A 54 -14.31 -18.63 -6.16
C PHE A 54 -13.07 -19.52 -6.09
N THR A 55 -12.44 -19.57 -4.92
CA THR A 55 -11.34 -20.50 -4.61
C THR A 55 -11.88 -21.85 -4.13
N ASN A 56 -12.97 -21.81 -3.36
CA ASN A 56 -13.76 -22.97 -2.96
C ASN A 56 -15.21 -22.53 -2.69
N ALA A 57 -16.07 -22.62 -3.71
CA ALA A 57 -17.45 -22.16 -3.60
C ALA A 57 -18.23 -22.82 -2.46
N ALA A 58 -17.91 -24.08 -2.10
CA ALA A 58 -18.57 -24.79 -1.01
C ALA A 58 -18.27 -24.21 0.39
N ARG A 59 -17.25 -23.35 0.53
CA ARG A 59 -16.96 -22.60 1.76
C ARG A 59 -17.51 -21.18 1.75
N ALA A 60 -18.11 -20.73 0.66
CA ALA A 60 -18.68 -19.40 0.52
C ALA A 60 -20.11 -19.33 1.10
N ASP A 61 -20.28 -19.74 2.35
CA ASP A 61 -21.59 -19.74 3.03
C ASP A 61 -22.15 -18.33 3.23
N TRP A 62 -21.32 -17.30 3.18
CA TRP A 62 -21.75 -15.91 3.22
C TRP A 62 -22.46 -15.46 1.93
N LEU A 63 -22.31 -16.18 0.82
CA LEU A 63 -22.73 -15.75 -0.51
C LEU A 63 -24.24 -15.48 -0.61
N TRP A 64 -25.08 -16.18 0.17
CA TRP A 64 -26.53 -15.88 0.22
C TRP A 64 -26.85 -14.46 0.69
N ARG A 65 -25.96 -13.83 1.48
CA ARG A 65 -26.10 -12.43 1.90
C ARG A 65 -25.92 -11.45 0.75
N VAL A 66 -25.25 -11.90 -0.31
CA VAL A 66 -24.79 -11.07 -1.44
C VAL A 66 -25.58 -11.33 -2.71
N VAL A 67 -26.06 -12.56 -2.96
CA VAL A 67 -26.88 -12.90 -4.15
C VAL A 67 -28.25 -13.48 -3.81
N GLY A 68 -28.62 -13.52 -2.52
CA GLY A 68 -29.84 -14.16 -2.03
C GLY A 68 -29.73 -15.69 -1.96
N GLU A 69 -30.65 -16.33 -1.24
CA GLU A 69 -30.68 -17.79 -1.04
C GLU A 69 -30.78 -18.55 -2.36
N SER A 70 -31.71 -18.16 -3.23
CA SER A 70 -31.87 -18.80 -4.55
C SER A 70 -30.65 -18.59 -5.45
N GLY A 71 -30.02 -17.42 -5.38
CA GLY A 71 -28.79 -17.13 -6.12
C GLY A 71 -27.62 -17.96 -5.65
N HIS A 72 -27.47 -18.14 -4.33
CA HIS A 72 -26.43 -18.97 -3.73
C HIS A 72 -26.51 -20.43 -4.24
N VAL A 73 -27.71 -21.03 -4.20
CA VAL A 73 -27.93 -22.39 -4.71
C VAL A 73 -27.64 -22.50 -6.21
N ALA A 74 -28.04 -21.49 -7.00
CA ALA A 74 -27.78 -21.46 -8.43
C ALA A 74 -26.27 -21.39 -8.74
N VAL A 75 -25.53 -20.56 -8.01
CA VAL A 75 -24.07 -20.45 -8.16
C VAL A 75 -23.37 -21.75 -7.78
N LEU A 76 -23.71 -22.34 -6.62
CA LEU A 76 -23.12 -23.60 -6.18
C LEU A 76 -23.36 -24.74 -7.18
N SER A 77 -24.60 -24.84 -7.68
CA SER A 77 -24.97 -25.86 -8.66
C SER A 77 -24.20 -25.70 -9.97
N ALA A 78 -24.01 -24.47 -10.44
CA ALA A 78 -23.27 -24.18 -11.66
C ALA A 78 -21.76 -24.49 -11.51
N VAL A 79 -21.15 -24.07 -10.41
CA VAL A 79 -19.73 -24.33 -10.12
C VAL A 79 -19.46 -25.83 -9.97
N ALA A 80 -20.33 -26.56 -9.24
CA ALA A 80 -20.19 -28.00 -9.04
C ALA A 80 -20.43 -28.82 -10.32
N GLY A 81 -21.27 -28.33 -11.23
CA GLY A 81 -21.56 -28.97 -12.51
C GLY A 81 -20.40 -28.98 -13.51
N HIS A 82 -19.36 -28.16 -13.28
CA HIS A 82 -18.20 -27.98 -14.17
C HIS A 82 -18.56 -27.89 -15.68
N PRO A 83 -19.52 -27.03 -16.07
CA PRO A 83 -19.90 -26.91 -17.48
C PRO A 83 -18.72 -26.42 -18.33
N ALA A 84 -18.68 -26.86 -19.59
CA ALA A 84 -17.69 -26.38 -20.54
C ALA A 84 -18.01 -24.93 -20.94
N GLY A 85 -17.17 -23.98 -20.52
CA GLY A 85 -17.27 -22.56 -20.89
C GLY A 85 -18.14 -21.72 -19.95
N ASP A 86 -18.48 -20.52 -20.39
CA ASP A 86 -19.20 -19.53 -19.59
C ASP A 86 -20.66 -19.91 -19.31
N VAL A 87 -21.15 -19.55 -18.13
CA VAL A 87 -22.54 -19.81 -17.69
C VAL A 87 -23.25 -18.50 -17.40
N ASP A 88 -24.43 -18.31 -17.98
CA ASP A 88 -25.31 -17.17 -17.65
C ASP A 88 -26.42 -17.62 -16.68
N LEU A 89 -26.30 -17.18 -15.42
CA LEU A 89 -27.30 -17.42 -14.38
C LEU A 89 -28.39 -16.35 -14.44
N ARG A 90 -29.58 -16.77 -14.89
CA ARG A 90 -30.77 -15.92 -14.99
C ARG A 90 -31.33 -15.59 -13.59
N GLY A 91 -31.63 -14.31 -13.35
CA GLY A 91 -32.24 -13.85 -12.11
C GLY A 91 -31.31 -13.88 -10.89
N VAL A 92 -30.01 -14.08 -11.10
CA VAL A 92 -28.98 -13.99 -10.06
C VAL A 92 -28.24 -12.69 -10.28
N ASP A 93 -28.32 -11.76 -9.33
CA ASP A 93 -27.61 -10.50 -9.33
C ASP A 93 -27.13 -10.19 -7.90
N LEU A 94 -26.15 -9.28 -7.77
CA LEU A 94 -25.72 -8.80 -6.46
C LEU A 94 -26.84 -7.96 -5.83
N ILE A 95 -27.11 -8.21 -4.55
CA ILE A 95 -28.02 -7.40 -3.75
C ILE A 95 -27.37 -6.01 -3.58
N PRO A 96 -28.05 -4.91 -3.97
CA PRO A 96 -27.49 -3.57 -3.83
C PRO A 96 -27.06 -3.27 -2.38
N GLY A 97 -25.87 -2.70 -2.19
CA GLY A 97 -25.31 -2.38 -0.88
C GLY A 97 -24.70 -3.56 -0.12
N SER A 98 -24.89 -4.82 -0.56
CA SER A 98 -24.41 -5.98 0.21
C SER A 98 -22.89 -6.12 0.23
N ALA A 99 -22.20 -5.50 -0.74
CA ALA A 99 -20.75 -5.54 -0.88
C ALA A 99 -20.06 -4.26 -0.39
N ALA A 100 -20.79 -3.20 -0.03
CA ALA A 100 -20.23 -1.91 0.37
C ALA A 100 -19.22 -2.03 1.52
N GLY A 101 -19.57 -2.77 2.57
CA GLY A 101 -18.68 -2.99 3.71
C GLY A 101 -17.41 -3.76 3.35
N LEU A 102 -17.54 -4.81 2.52
CA LEU A 102 -16.40 -5.59 2.02
C LEU A 102 -15.49 -4.77 1.11
N ARG A 103 -16.09 -3.94 0.23
CA ARG A 103 -15.34 -3.02 -0.60
C ARG A 103 -14.58 -1.99 0.24
N ARG A 104 -15.23 -1.41 1.26
CA ARG A 104 -14.59 -0.46 2.18
C ARG A 104 -13.40 -1.13 2.88
N LEU A 105 -13.57 -2.37 3.36
CA LEU A 105 -12.49 -3.14 3.97
C LEU A 105 -11.34 -3.38 2.97
N ALA A 106 -11.64 -3.85 1.76
CA ALA A 106 -10.65 -4.05 0.69
C ALA A 106 -9.87 -2.75 0.35
N VAL A 107 -10.57 -1.61 0.30
CA VAL A 107 -9.95 -0.29 0.12
C VAL A 107 -9.06 0.03 1.31
N GLY A 108 -9.45 -0.28 2.54
CA GLY A 108 -8.59 -0.14 3.72
C GLY A 108 -7.27 -0.91 3.58
N HIS A 109 -7.31 -2.19 3.22
CA HIS A 109 -6.10 -2.99 2.93
C HIS A 109 -5.28 -2.42 1.77
N TRP A 110 -5.96 -1.86 0.76
CA TRP A 110 -5.31 -1.16 -0.34
C TRP A 110 -4.58 0.11 0.13
N LEU A 111 -5.22 0.98 0.90
CA LEU A 111 -4.64 2.21 1.47
C LEU A 111 -3.40 1.85 2.29
N ARG A 112 -3.49 0.77 3.06
CA ARG A 112 -2.39 0.26 3.87
C ARG A 112 -1.14 -0.09 3.06
N ARG A 113 -1.30 -0.50 1.80
CA ARG A 113 -0.21 -1.04 0.97
C ARG A 113 0.25 -0.10 -0.13
N TRP A 114 -0.65 0.72 -0.66
CA TRP A 114 -0.47 1.43 -1.92
C TRP A 114 -0.70 2.92 -1.85
N TRP A 115 -1.00 3.48 -0.67
CA TRP A 115 -1.20 4.92 -0.54
C TRP A 115 0.05 5.69 -1.01
N PRO A 116 -0.07 6.55 -2.04
CA PRO A 116 1.05 7.16 -2.72
C PRO A 116 1.46 8.47 -2.04
N ALA A 117 1.81 8.41 -0.75
CA ALA A 117 2.31 9.58 -0.04
C ALA A 117 3.50 10.16 -0.80
N SER A 118 3.52 11.49 -0.93
CA SER A 118 4.61 12.19 -1.61
C SER A 118 4.74 13.62 -1.13
N GLN A 119 5.96 14.03 -0.77
CA GLN A 119 6.26 15.44 -0.50
C GLN A 119 6.31 16.25 -1.79
N ARG A 120 6.81 15.63 -2.88
CA ARG A 120 6.96 16.29 -4.18
C ARG A 120 5.61 16.56 -4.85
N ASP A 121 4.69 15.61 -4.73
CA ASP A 121 3.38 15.64 -5.35
C ASP A 121 2.28 16.19 -4.43
N ASP A 122 2.67 16.64 -3.23
CA ASP A 122 1.82 17.17 -2.16
C ASP A 122 0.66 16.23 -1.78
N ILE A 123 1.00 14.96 -1.59
CA ILE A 123 0.06 13.92 -1.14
C ILE A 123 0.44 13.55 0.30
N ALA A 124 -0.37 14.01 1.24
CA ALA A 124 -0.17 13.74 2.67
C ALA A 124 -0.12 12.23 2.96
N GLY A 125 0.72 11.82 3.91
CA GLY A 125 0.73 10.46 4.43
C GLY A 125 -0.50 10.19 5.30
N LEU A 126 -0.95 8.94 5.34
CA LEU A 126 -2.02 8.51 6.24
C LEU A 126 -1.46 8.16 7.62
N ASP A 127 -2.19 8.52 8.67
CA ASP A 127 -1.89 8.01 10.01
C ASP A 127 -2.15 6.50 10.04
N ARG A 128 -1.05 5.75 10.18
CA ARG A 128 -1.10 4.30 10.07
C ARG A 128 -1.86 3.64 11.22
N ALA A 129 -1.72 4.17 12.43
CA ALA A 129 -2.35 3.59 13.61
C ALA A 129 -3.87 3.78 13.56
N LEU A 130 -4.33 4.96 13.15
CA LEU A 130 -5.76 5.22 12.98
C LEU A 130 -6.35 4.39 11.83
N LEU A 131 -5.67 4.29 10.69
CA LEU A 131 -6.11 3.46 9.57
C LEU A 131 -6.25 1.99 9.98
N ASP A 132 -5.25 1.42 10.65
CA ASP A 132 -5.25 0.01 11.02
C ASP A 132 -6.31 -0.32 12.08
N VAL A 133 -6.60 0.59 13.02
CA VAL A 133 -7.74 0.43 13.96
C VAL A 133 -9.07 0.41 13.22
N GLU A 134 -9.28 1.30 12.25
CA GLU A 134 -10.55 1.33 11.51
C GLU A 134 -10.71 0.10 10.61
N VAL A 135 -9.62 -0.38 9.99
CA VAL A 135 -9.60 -1.67 9.27
C VAL A 135 -9.93 -2.83 10.22
N ALA A 136 -9.33 -2.89 11.40
CA ALA A 136 -9.61 -3.91 12.41
C ALA A 136 -11.10 -3.96 12.80
N LEU A 137 -11.70 -2.79 13.07
CA LEU A 137 -13.12 -2.68 13.39
C LEU A 137 -14.02 -3.14 12.24
N LEU A 138 -13.65 -2.81 10.99
CA LEU A 138 -14.35 -3.29 9.80
C LEU A 138 -14.24 -4.81 9.63
N THR A 139 -13.07 -5.39 9.89
CA THR A 139 -12.85 -6.84 9.86
C THR A 139 -13.76 -7.55 10.85
N VAL A 140 -13.84 -7.08 12.11
CA VAL A 140 -14.76 -7.64 13.11
C VAL A 140 -16.22 -7.49 12.69
N GLY A 141 -16.60 -6.33 12.15
CA GLY A 141 -17.95 -6.13 11.59
C GLY A 141 -18.29 -7.08 10.44
N ALA A 142 -17.28 -7.56 9.72
CA ALA A 142 -17.39 -8.50 8.61
C ALA A 142 -17.09 -9.97 8.98
N GLN A 143 -16.98 -10.31 10.28
CA GLN A 143 -16.66 -11.69 10.73
C GLN A 143 -17.54 -12.79 10.08
N GLY A 144 -18.80 -12.47 9.75
CA GLY A 144 -19.71 -13.41 9.07
C GLY A 144 -19.31 -13.81 7.64
N PHE A 145 -18.25 -13.20 7.08
CA PHE A 145 -17.65 -13.53 5.78
C PHE A 145 -16.34 -14.33 5.92
N PHE A 146 -15.77 -14.38 7.12
CA PHE A 146 -14.52 -15.06 7.46
C PHE A 146 -14.80 -16.27 8.37
N THR A 147 -15.38 -17.33 7.82
CA THR A 147 -15.61 -18.58 8.56
C THR A 147 -14.33 -19.40 8.78
N ASP A 148 -13.23 -18.97 8.18
CA ASP A 148 -11.91 -19.61 8.23
C ASP A 148 -10.84 -18.55 8.48
N ASP A 149 -9.66 -18.97 8.93
CA ASP A 149 -8.48 -18.09 8.96
C ASP A 149 -8.10 -17.72 7.50
N THR A 150 -8.21 -16.44 7.19
CA THR A 150 -7.84 -15.85 5.90
C THR A 150 -6.69 -14.87 6.06
N LEU A 151 -6.04 -14.48 4.96
CA LEU A 151 -4.95 -13.50 5.01
C LEU A 151 -5.37 -12.15 5.64
N ASP A 152 -6.63 -11.75 5.45
CA ASP A 152 -7.13 -10.43 5.83
C ASP A 152 -7.93 -10.42 7.16
N SER A 153 -8.06 -11.56 7.85
CA SER A 153 -8.88 -11.67 9.07
C SER A 153 -8.13 -11.52 10.39
N ASP A 154 -6.79 -11.45 10.39
CA ASP A 154 -6.01 -11.35 11.63
C ASP A 154 -6.01 -9.92 12.20
N VAL A 155 -6.90 -9.70 13.16
CA VAL A 155 -7.08 -8.42 13.85
C VAL A 155 -6.00 -8.18 14.91
N ALA A 156 -5.50 -9.23 15.58
CA ALA A 156 -4.52 -9.08 16.65
C ALA A 156 -3.18 -8.62 16.09
N ASP A 157 -2.70 -9.24 15.01
CA ASP A 157 -1.47 -8.85 14.32
C ASP A 157 -1.57 -7.45 13.70
N LEU A 158 -2.77 -7.07 13.24
CA LEU A 158 -3.04 -5.75 12.70
C LEU A 158 -2.89 -4.65 13.76
N LEU A 159 -3.37 -4.89 14.98
CA LEU A 159 -3.34 -3.92 16.07
C LEU A 159 -1.99 -3.90 16.80
N ALA A 160 -1.34 -5.06 16.98
CA ALA A 160 -0.15 -5.25 17.80
C ALA A 160 0.90 -4.11 17.78
N PRO A 161 1.30 -3.53 16.63
CA PRO A 161 2.36 -2.52 16.61
C PRO A 161 1.92 -1.09 17.05
N HIS A 162 0.64 -0.83 17.27
CA HIS A 162 0.11 0.55 17.28
C HIS A 162 -0.11 1.18 18.65
N ALA A 163 0.04 0.45 19.76
CA ALA A 163 -0.27 0.97 21.11
C ALA A 163 0.45 2.29 21.44
N GLY A 164 1.74 2.39 21.09
CA GLY A 164 2.54 3.61 21.33
C GLY A 164 2.08 4.80 20.50
N ALA A 165 1.73 4.58 19.23
CA ALA A 165 1.21 5.62 18.35
C ALA A 165 -0.19 6.09 18.81
N LEU A 166 -1.08 5.16 19.14
CA LEU A 166 -2.42 5.47 19.67
C LEU A 166 -2.36 6.22 21.00
N THR A 167 -1.37 5.93 21.85
CA THR A 167 -1.16 6.65 23.12
C THR A 167 -0.88 8.14 22.88
N ALA A 168 -0.15 8.49 21.81
CA ALA A 168 0.11 9.88 21.46
C ALA A 168 -1.18 10.64 21.09
N HIS A 169 -2.20 9.93 20.60
CA HIS A 169 -3.49 10.50 20.19
C HIS A 169 -4.52 10.66 21.31
N VAL A 170 -4.30 10.05 22.49
CA VAL A 170 -5.25 10.12 23.62
C VAL A 170 -5.52 11.58 24.05
N ARG A 171 -4.52 12.45 23.92
CA ARG A 171 -4.58 13.87 24.32
C ARG A 171 -4.94 14.82 23.18
N THR A 172 -5.24 14.31 21.99
CA THR A 172 -5.64 15.16 20.86
C THR A 172 -7.03 15.76 21.12
N ASP A 173 -7.25 17.03 20.70
CA ASP A 173 -8.53 17.73 20.87
C ASP A 173 -9.64 17.25 19.91
N ASP A 174 -9.29 16.45 18.89
CA ASP A 174 -10.25 15.84 17.96
C ASP A 174 -11.03 14.67 18.59
N ALA A 175 -12.35 14.84 18.71
CA ALA A 175 -13.25 13.84 19.28
C ALA A 175 -13.35 12.56 18.43
N ARG A 176 -13.18 12.64 17.10
CA ARG A 176 -13.21 11.49 16.18
C ARG A 176 -12.02 10.57 16.45
N ILE A 177 -10.84 11.15 16.60
CA ILE A 177 -9.61 10.43 16.93
C ILE A 177 -9.76 9.74 18.29
N ARG A 178 -10.19 10.46 19.33
CA ARG A 178 -10.38 9.86 20.66
C ARG A 178 -11.41 8.74 20.67
N ALA A 179 -12.49 8.86 19.90
CA ALA A 179 -13.49 7.80 19.77
C ALA A 179 -12.90 6.54 19.12
N LEU A 180 -12.11 6.72 18.04
CA LEU A 180 -11.46 5.61 17.34
C LEU A 180 -10.40 4.92 18.21
N VAL A 181 -9.56 5.69 18.92
CA VAL A 181 -8.57 5.16 19.85
C VAL A 181 -9.22 4.33 20.95
N ARG A 182 -10.34 4.80 21.52
CA ARG A 182 -11.10 4.04 22.52
C ARG A 182 -11.68 2.75 21.97
N ALA A 183 -12.24 2.79 20.76
CA ALA A 183 -12.75 1.60 20.09
C ALA A 183 -11.62 0.59 19.80
N GLY A 184 -10.45 1.05 19.36
CA GLY A 184 -9.28 0.22 19.15
C GLY A 184 -8.75 -0.42 20.43
N ALA A 185 -8.69 0.31 21.54
CA ALA A 185 -8.29 -0.23 22.84
C ALA A 185 -9.26 -1.29 23.37
N HIS A 186 -10.57 -1.07 23.20
CA HIS A 186 -11.57 -2.07 23.56
C HIS A 186 -11.44 -3.33 22.71
N LEU A 187 -11.27 -3.15 21.39
CA LEU A 187 -11.08 -4.26 20.47
C LEU A 187 -9.80 -5.06 20.78
N ALA A 188 -8.70 -4.38 21.11
CA ALA A 188 -7.45 -5.03 21.50
C ALA A 188 -7.60 -5.92 22.73
N ASP A 189 -8.39 -5.49 23.73
CA ASP A 189 -8.74 -6.29 24.91
C ASP A 189 -9.59 -7.51 24.54
N GLU A 190 -10.61 -7.34 23.68
CA GLU A 190 -11.47 -8.44 23.21
C GLU A 190 -10.71 -9.53 22.45
N VAL A 191 -9.75 -9.16 21.61
CA VAL A 191 -8.97 -10.11 20.79
C VAL A 191 -7.71 -10.63 21.47
N GLY A 192 -7.40 -10.15 22.69
CA GLY A 192 -6.19 -10.54 23.42
C GLY A 192 -4.90 -10.08 22.72
N ALA A 193 -4.88 -8.87 22.17
CA ALA A 193 -3.68 -8.29 21.59
C ALA A 193 -2.65 -7.95 22.69
N ASP A 194 -1.87 -8.94 23.12
CA ASP A 194 -0.89 -8.85 24.22
C ASP A 194 0.43 -8.12 23.82
N GLY A 195 0.32 -7.04 23.05
CA GLY A 195 1.46 -6.21 22.65
C GLY A 195 1.96 -5.29 23.76
N ALA A 196 3.24 -4.89 23.70
CA ALA A 196 3.79 -3.89 24.61
C ALA A 196 3.07 -2.54 24.43
N GLY A 197 2.57 -1.94 25.51
CA GLY A 197 1.97 -0.60 25.50
C GLY A 197 0.44 -0.54 25.59
N TRP A 198 -0.28 -1.67 25.42
CA TRP A 198 -1.75 -1.67 25.43
C TRP A 198 -2.33 -1.41 26.84
N THR A 199 -1.71 -1.97 27.88
CA THR A 199 -2.08 -1.68 29.28
C THR A 199 -1.91 -0.20 29.61
N GLU A 200 -0.80 0.41 29.17
CA GLU A 200 -0.53 1.83 29.34
C GLU A 200 -1.53 2.70 28.57
N LEU A 201 -1.90 2.29 27.35
CA LEU A 201 -2.90 2.98 26.55
C LEU A 201 -4.27 2.98 27.26
N SER A 202 -4.73 1.83 27.75
CA SER A 202 -6.00 1.71 28.48
C SER A 202 -6.02 2.61 29.72
N ALA A 203 -4.94 2.59 30.51
CA ALA A 203 -4.81 3.48 31.66
C ALA A 203 -4.83 4.97 31.26
N ALA A 204 -4.17 5.35 30.16
CA ALA A 204 -4.18 6.73 29.67
C ALA A 204 -5.57 7.19 29.21
N ILE A 205 -6.36 6.30 28.60
CA ILE A 205 -7.75 6.58 28.20
C ILE A 205 -8.63 6.80 29.44
N ASP A 206 -8.49 5.94 30.46
CA ASP A 206 -9.25 6.04 31.71
C ASP A 206 -8.91 7.33 32.47
N ASP A 207 -7.63 7.67 32.61
CA ASP A 207 -7.20 8.92 33.26
C ASP A 207 -7.71 10.17 32.52
N SER A 208 -7.72 10.14 31.18
CA SER A 208 -8.24 11.23 30.35
C SER A 208 -9.77 11.38 30.46
N SER A 209 -10.48 10.33 30.86
CA SER A 209 -11.91 10.38 31.14
C SER A 209 -12.25 11.09 32.47
N VAL A 210 -11.28 11.15 33.38
CA VAL A 210 -11.42 11.71 34.74
C VAL A 210 -10.96 13.18 34.83
N ALA A 211 -10.30 13.73 33.80
CA ALA A 211 -9.73 15.08 33.84
C ALA A 211 -10.45 16.09 32.91
N VAL A 212 -11.32 16.93 33.48
CA VAL A 212 -11.51 18.32 33.01
C VAL A 212 -10.88 19.25 34.03
N THR A 213 -9.65 19.69 33.80
CA THR A 213 -9.14 21.00 34.26
C THR A 213 -7.92 21.37 33.41
N MET A 214 -8.05 22.46 32.64
CA MET A 214 -6.93 23.07 31.92
C MET A 214 -5.86 23.56 32.90
N PRO A 215 -4.58 23.48 32.51
CA PRO A 215 -3.81 24.70 32.40
C PRO A 215 -3.23 24.87 30.99
N THR A 216 -3.45 26.07 30.46
CA THR A 216 -2.73 26.66 29.32
C THR A 216 -1.22 26.66 29.58
N GLY A 217 -0.43 26.13 28.66
CA GLY A 217 1.00 26.43 28.64
C GLY A 217 1.86 25.45 27.87
N ARG A 218 2.42 25.97 26.76
CA ARG A 218 3.73 25.65 26.18
C ARG A 218 3.75 24.63 25.03
N ARG A 219 3.93 25.17 23.82
CA ARG A 219 5.08 24.87 22.94
C ARG A 219 5.02 25.74 21.69
N ASP A 220 6.00 26.62 21.55
CA ASP A 220 6.53 27.04 20.25
C ASP A 220 8.05 26.89 20.31
N ASP A 221 8.52 25.64 20.24
CA ASP A 221 9.91 25.33 19.95
C ASP A 221 9.94 24.75 18.52
N TYR A 222 9.72 25.62 17.53
CA TYR A 222 9.99 25.29 16.13
C TYR A 222 11.51 25.29 15.94
N ALA A 223 12.14 24.12 16.05
CA ALA A 223 13.47 23.90 15.51
C ALA A 223 13.35 23.78 13.98
N LEU A 224 13.52 24.91 13.31
CA LEU A 224 13.71 25.02 11.86
C LEU A 224 15.00 24.27 11.50
N ALA A 225 14.89 22.99 11.16
CA ALA A 225 15.99 22.23 10.57
C ALA A 225 16.15 22.67 9.11
N ALA A 226 16.88 23.76 8.90
CA ALA A 226 17.42 24.10 7.59
C ALA A 226 18.31 22.94 7.12
N GLY A 227 17.99 22.40 5.94
CA GLY A 227 18.56 21.18 5.38
C GLY A 227 20.09 21.10 5.46
N ALA A 228 20.58 20.15 6.24
CA ALA A 228 21.94 19.66 6.12
C ALA A 228 21.97 18.60 5.01
N GLY A 229 22.53 18.93 3.85
CA GLY A 229 22.67 17.91 2.81
C GLY A 229 23.19 18.31 1.43
N GLN A 230 23.67 19.53 1.18
CA GLN A 230 24.64 19.67 0.09
C GLN A 230 25.97 19.09 0.60
N GLY A 231 26.12 17.77 0.43
CA GLY A 231 27.42 17.12 0.53
C GLY A 231 28.45 17.85 -0.34
N PRO A 232 29.76 17.66 -0.07
CA PRO A 232 30.81 18.29 -0.85
C PRO A 232 30.53 18.07 -2.34
N ARG A 233 30.66 19.12 -3.17
CA ARG A 233 30.66 19.00 -4.63
C ARG A 233 31.75 18.00 -5.02
N GLY A 234 31.39 16.72 -5.05
CA GLY A 234 32.23 15.59 -5.40
C GLY A 234 32.51 15.60 -6.90
N ALA A 235 33.52 14.83 -7.28
CA ALA A 235 34.09 14.73 -8.63
C ALA A 235 33.06 14.83 -9.78
N ALA A 236 33.51 15.35 -10.93
CA ALA A 236 32.70 15.47 -12.14
C ALA A 236 31.94 14.15 -12.42
N SER A 237 30.61 14.22 -12.36
CA SER A 237 29.72 13.10 -12.66
C SER A 237 29.89 12.70 -14.13
N ILE A 238 30.15 11.41 -14.37
CA ILE A 238 30.35 10.84 -15.71
C ILE A 238 29.00 10.73 -16.44
N GLY A 239 27.95 10.40 -15.69
CA GLY A 239 26.58 10.29 -16.16
C GLY A 239 25.61 10.50 -15.01
N ARG A 240 24.40 10.96 -15.31
CA ARG A 240 23.34 11.16 -14.33
C ARG A 240 21.98 10.94 -14.95
N GLY A 241 21.00 10.65 -14.11
CA GLY A 241 19.60 10.62 -14.51
C GLY A 241 18.69 10.37 -13.32
N VAL A 242 17.44 10.10 -13.64
CA VAL A 242 16.39 9.81 -12.66
C VAL A 242 15.69 8.51 -13.03
N ALA A 243 15.03 7.91 -12.04
CA ALA A 243 14.11 6.80 -12.18
C ALA A 243 12.97 6.96 -11.17
N SER A 244 11.90 6.20 -11.34
CA SER A 244 10.77 6.15 -10.40
C SER A 244 10.79 4.84 -9.62
N ILE A 245 10.28 4.88 -8.40
CA ILE A 245 10.02 3.67 -7.62
C ILE A 245 8.83 2.92 -8.23
N ASN A 246 9.00 1.62 -8.46
CA ASN A 246 7.88 0.72 -8.70
C ASN A 246 7.30 0.33 -7.35
N TRP A 247 6.09 0.79 -7.04
CA TRP A 247 5.52 0.66 -5.70
C TRP A 247 5.39 -0.81 -5.30
N GLY A 248 4.96 -1.68 -6.22
CA GLY A 248 4.86 -3.11 -5.93
C GLY A 248 6.19 -3.85 -5.76
N GLY A 249 7.31 -3.19 -6.05
CA GLY A 249 8.65 -3.74 -5.87
C GLY A 249 9.25 -3.47 -4.49
N VAL A 250 8.66 -2.56 -3.71
CA VAL A 250 9.24 -2.07 -2.45
C VAL A 250 8.27 -2.25 -1.26
N PRO A 251 8.77 -2.26 -0.01
CA PRO A 251 7.89 -2.21 1.15
C PRO A 251 7.05 -0.92 1.16
N PRO A 252 5.80 -0.98 1.65
CA PRO A 252 4.90 0.16 1.67
C PRO A 252 5.41 1.26 2.61
N ALA A 253 5.02 2.50 2.34
CA ALA A 253 5.24 3.68 3.18
C ALA A 253 6.71 4.05 3.51
N ILE A 254 7.70 3.52 2.79
CA ILE A 254 9.12 3.91 2.96
C ILE A 254 9.51 5.05 2.01
N PHE A 255 9.20 4.88 0.72
CA PHE A 255 9.68 5.76 -0.36
C PHE A 255 8.65 6.80 -0.76
N ASP A 256 9.12 7.97 -1.22
CA ASP A 256 8.26 8.97 -1.86
C ASP A 256 7.69 8.42 -3.17
N ALA A 257 6.36 8.43 -3.29
CA ALA A 257 5.63 7.79 -4.39
C ALA A 257 5.52 8.65 -5.67
N ALA A 258 6.06 9.87 -5.71
CA ALA A 258 6.12 10.66 -6.94
C ALA A 258 6.97 9.98 -8.02
N GLU A 259 6.86 10.49 -9.25
CA GLU A 259 7.78 10.11 -10.32
C GLU A 259 9.14 10.77 -10.15
N ASP A 260 10.16 10.13 -10.72
CA ASP A 260 11.52 10.67 -10.78
C ASP A 260 12.10 10.98 -9.38
N THR A 261 11.81 10.11 -8.41
CA THR A 261 12.24 10.20 -6.99
C THR A 261 13.51 9.42 -6.69
N VAL A 262 14.08 8.74 -7.69
CA VAL A 262 15.37 8.05 -7.61
C VAL A 262 16.39 8.77 -8.46
N ASP A 263 17.29 9.51 -7.84
CA ASP A 263 18.44 10.08 -8.52
C ASP A 263 19.56 9.04 -8.63
N TRP A 264 20.24 9.01 -9.78
CA TRP A 264 21.45 8.23 -9.93
C TRP A 264 22.56 9.03 -10.61
N THR A 265 23.79 8.83 -10.14
CA THR A 265 25.01 9.40 -10.71
C THR A 265 26.06 8.31 -10.90
N ILE A 266 26.84 8.43 -11.97
CA ILE A 266 28.02 7.61 -12.21
C ILE A 266 29.23 8.43 -11.81
N GLU A 267 29.99 7.91 -10.85
CA GLU A 267 31.11 8.62 -10.22
C GLU A 267 32.37 7.74 -10.23
N PRO A 268 33.56 8.33 -10.41
CA PRO A 268 34.81 7.65 -10.09
C PRO A 268 34.82 7.25 -8.61
N GLY A 269 35.13 5.99 -8.31
CA GLY A 269 35.09 5.41 -6.97
C GLY A 269 36.34 4.61 -6.59
N GLY A 270 36.42 4.27 -5.30
CA GLY A 270 37.48 3.45 -4.71
C GLY A 270 38.72 4.23 -4.23
N PRO A 271 39.61 3.61 -3.44
CA PRO A 271 40.75 4.27 -2.77
C PRO A 271 41.77 4.94 -3.71
N ALA A 272 41.73 4.60 -5.00
CA ALA A 272 42.63 5.13 -6.03
C ALA A 272 41.89 5.73 -7.24
N GLY A 273 40.57 5.89 -7.19
CA GLY A 273 39.76 6.46 -8.29
C GLY A 273 39.73 5.63 -9.58
N SER A 274 40.21 4.39 -9.55
CA SER A 274 40.31 3.51 -10.73
C SER A 274 39.04 2.71 -11.02
N ALA A 275 38.14 2.58 -10.03
CA ALA A 275 36.86 1.90 -10.21
C ALA A 275 35.76 2.93 -10.50
N VAL A 276 34.67 2.50 -11.10
CA VAL A 276 33.49 3.33 -11.35
C VAL A 276 32.31 2.76 -10.56
N VAL A 277 31.60 3.64 -9.88
CA VAL A 277 30.42 3.29 -9.09
C VAL A 277 29.21 4.07 -9.57
N ALA A 278 28.04 3.46 -9.44
CA ALA A 278 26.77 4.18 -9.49
C ALA A 278 26.35 4.53 -8.06
N VAL A 279 26.14 5.81 -7.80
CA VAL A 279 25.53 6.29 -6.55
C VAL A 279 24.05 6.49 -6.83
N VAL A 280 23.21 5.76 -6.12
CA VAL A 280 21.75 5.82 -6.22
C VAL A 280 21.19 6.44 -4.94
N ARG A 281 20.22 7.34 -5.07
CA ARG A 281 19.52 7.98 -3.97
C ARG A 281 18.02 7.94 -4.22
N ALA A 282 17.29 7.23 -3.39
CA ALA A 282 15.83 7.20 -3.40
C ALA A 282 15.29 8.16 -2.33
N ALA A 283 14.33 9.00 -2.71
CA ALA A 283 13.64 9.86 -1.76
C ALA A 283 12.77 9.01 -0.80
N LEU A 284 12.84 9.33 0.50
CA LEU A 284 12.11 8.66 1.56
C LEU A 284 10.96 9.54 2.06
N ILE A 285 9.90 8.94 2.57
CA ILE A 285 8.76 9.65 3.15
C ILE A 285 8.32 9.16 4.53
N GLY A 286 8.56 7.88 4.84
CA GLY A 286 8.17 7.28 6.12
C GLY A 286 9.25 7.31 7.18
N ALA A 287 8.86 6.92 8.40
CA ALA A 287 9.78 6.75 9.52
C ALA A 287 10.59 5.43 9.46
N GLN A 288 10.19 4.49 8.60
CA GLN A 288 10.87 3.21 8.45
C GLN A 288 12.12 3.34 7.56
N PRO A 289 13.24 2.72 7.93
CA PRO A 289 14.48 2.83 7.18
C PRO A 289 14.42 2.02 5.87
N ALA A 290 15.10 2.49 4.83
CA ALA A 290 15.20 1.80 3.53
C ALA A 290 16.27 0.69 3.49
N THR A 291 16.82 0.32 4.65
CA THR A 291 17.96 -0.60 4.78
C THR A 291 17.70 -1.93 4.06
N ASP A 292 18.73 -2.41 3.38
CA ASP A 292 18.75 -3.71 2.69
C ASP A 292 17.78 -3.86 1.50
N VAL A 293 17.09 -2.78 1.10
CA VAL A 293 16.31 -2.78 -0.14
C VAL A 293 17.25 -2.83 -1.33
N ALA A 294 17.13 -3.89 -2.13
CA ALA A 294 18.02 -4.15 -3.27
C ALA A 294 17.98 -3.03 -4.32
N VAL A 295 19.12 -2.72 -4.92
CA VAL A 295 19.26 -1.78 -6.03
C VAL A 295 19.96 -2.48 -7.19
N ARG A 296 19.40 -2.36 -8.39
CA ARG A 296 20.01 -2.85 -9.63
C ARG A 296 20.17 -1.69 -10.60
N VAL A 297 21.38 -1.51 -11.11
CA VAL A 297 21.70 -0.54 -12.17
C VAL A 297 22.07 -1.33 -13.41
N ARG A 298 21.53 -0.95 -14.57
CA ARG A 298 21.86 -1.56 -15.87
C ARG A 298 21.89 -0.50 -16.96
N SER A 299 22.93 -0.53 -17.79
CA SER A 299 23.07 0.35 -18.95
C SER A 299 23.75 -0.44 -20.08
N GLY A 300 22.95 -0.96 -21.01
CA GLY A 300 23.43 -1.95 -21.99
C GLY A 300 24.02 -3.19 -21.30
N GLU A 301 25.27 -3.50 -21.63
CA GLU A 301 26.04 -4.62 -21.05
C GLU A 301 26.65 -4.31 -19.67
N VAL A 302 26.60 -3.05 -19.24
CA VAL A 302 27.09 -2.64 -17.91
C VAL A 302 26.00 -2.88 -16.88
N SER A 303 26.35 -3.49 -15.76
CA SER A 303 25.41 -3.71 -14.67
C SER A 303 26.06 -3.64 -13.29
N GLY A 304 25.24 -3.51 -12.26
CA GLY A 304 25.68 -3.56 -10.88
C GLY A 304 24.50 -3.81 -9.94
N THR A 305 24.81 -4.39 -8.79
CA THR A 305 23.84 -4.63 -7.72
C THR A 305 24.37 -4.11 -6.39
N GLY A 306 23.47 -3.57 -5.57
CA GLY A 306 23.77 -3.12 -4.20
C GLY A 306 22.51 -3.15 -3.36
N ALA A 307 22.57 -2.51 -2.20
CA ALA A 307 21.41 -2.31 -1.34
C ALA A 307 21.44 -0.89 -0.77
N LEU A 308 20.26 -0.36 -0.47
CA LEU A 308 20.11 0.94 0.17
C LEU A 308 20.54 0.88 1.63
N ASP A 309 21.14 1.96 2.10
CA ASP A 309 21.28 2.25 3.53
C ASP A 309 19.97 2.82 4.11
N ALA A 310 19.96 3.04 5.42
CA ALA A 310 18.79 3.59 6.12
C ALA A 310 18.32 4.94 5.56
N GLY A 311 19.23 5.72 4.95
CA GLY A 311 18.95 7.04 4.36
C GLY A 311 18.60 6.99 2.88
N GLY A 312 18.35 5.80 2.31
CA GLY A 312 17.95 5.66 0.92
C GLY A 312 19.09 5.85 -0.08
N ARG A 313 20.35 5.68 0.33
CA ARG A 313 21.50 5.73 -0.58
C ARG A 313 22.09 4.34 -0.82
N ALA A 314 22.44 4.03 -2.06
CA ALA A 314 23.28 2.87 -2.41
C ALA A 314 24.51 3.31 -3.19
N THR A 315 25.63 2.64 -2.96
CA THR A 315 26.83 2.72 -3.82
C THR A 315 27.05 1.38 -4.47
N VAL A 316 26.87 1.33 -5.79
CA VAL A 316 26.83 0.11 -6.60
C VAL A 316 28.09 0.03 -7.45
N ALA A 317 28.90 -1.01 -7.26
CA ALA A 317 30.03 -1.26 -8.14
C ALA A 317 29.54 -1.70 -9.54
N LEU A 318 30.08 -1.08 -10.58
CA LEU A 318 29.70 -1.37 -11.97
C LEU A 318 30.67 -2.37 -12.60
N VAL A 319 30.11 -3.34 -13.31
CA VAL A 319 30.84 -4.36 -14.06
C VAL A 319 30.38 -4.43 -15.51
N ASP A 320 31.30 -4.80 -16.40
CA ASP A 320 31.03 -5.05 -17.83
C ASP A 320 30.40 -6.43 -18.09
N ALA A 321 30.16 -6.76 -19.37
CA ALA A 321 29.65 -8.06 -19.81
C ALA A 321 30.50 -9.26 -19.34
N GLN A 322 31.80 -9.05 -19.12
CA GLN A 322 32.73 -10.07 -18.65
C GLN A 322 32.85 -10.10 -17.13
N ARG A 323 31.97 -9.37 -16.42
CA ARG A 323 31.96 -9.20 -14.96
C ARG A 323 33.26 -8.59 -14.41
N ARG A 324 33.95 -7.79 -15.21
CA ARG A 324 35.15 -7.06 -14.78
C ARG A 324 34.75 -5.68 -14.31
N ALA A 325 35.46 -5.17 -13.31
CA ALA A 325 35.23 -3.82 -12.80
C ALA A 325 35.37 -2.79 -13.94
N MET A 326 34.39 -1.91 -14.05
CA MET A 326 34.37 -0.89 -15.07
C MET A 326 35.50 0.13 -14.84
N THR A 327 36.25 0.44 -15.91
CA THR A 327 37.30 1.46 -15.87
C THR A 327 36.71 2.85 -16.13
N GLN A 328 37.42 3.89 -15.68
CA GLN A 328 36.98 5.28 -15.88
C GLN A 328 36.89 5.64 -17.38
N THR A 329 37.88 5.24 -18.20
CA THR A 329 37.86 5.50 -19.65
C THR A 329 36.64 4.87 -20.31
N SER A 330 36.37 3.59 -20.01
CA SER A 330 35.18 2.91 -20.52
C SER A 330 33.89 3.58 -20.07
N ALA A 331 33.85 4.16 -18.88
CA ALA A 331 32.67 4.87 -18.39
C ALA A 331 32.44 6.20 -19.10
N TRP A 332 33.50 6.94 -19.46
CA TRP A 332 33.37 8.16 -20.27
C TRP A 332 32.95 7.88 -21.71
N ASP A 333 33.39 6.75 -22.28
CA ASP A 333 33.02 6.34 -23.64
C ASP A 333 31.64 5.65 -23.71
N HIS A 334 31.03 5.34 -22.56
CA HIS A 334 29.72 4.66 -22.48
C HIS A 334 28.55 5.64 -22.54
N ASN A 335 27.51 5.29 -23.29
CA ASN A 335 26.28 6.08 -23.35
C ASN A 335 25.32 5.73 -22.20
N TRP A 336 25.23 6.64 -21.22
CA TRP A 336 24.37 6.48 -20.05
C TRP A 336 22.90 6.85 -20.25
N ALA A 337 22.49 7.31 -21.44
CA ALA A 337 21.11 7.77 -21.66
C ALA A 337 20.04 6.67 -21.48
N ALA A 338 20.40 5.41 -21.75
CA ALA A 338 19.50 4.25 -21.62
C ALA A 338 19.70 3.49 -20.29
N THR A 339 20.11 4.18 -19.23
CA THR A 339 20.34 3.57 -17.92
C THR A 339 19.02 3.29 -17.21
N SER A 340 18.85 2.06 -16.75
CA SER A 340 17.75 1.59 -15.94
C SER A 340 18.24 1.42 -14.50
N VAL A 341 17.54 2.04 -13.55
CA VAL A 341 17.73 1.82 -12.12
C VAL A 341 16.45 1.25 -11.54
N VAL A 342 16.56 0.09 -10.87
CA VAL A 342 15.45 -0.59 -10.20
C VAL A 342 15.77 -0.67 -8.72
N VAL A 343 14.84 -0.19 -7.89
CA VAL A 343 14.88 -0.31 -6.43
C VAL A 343 13.83 -1.33 -6.02
N GLY A 344 14.21 -2.32 -5.21
CA GLY A 344 13.36 -3.43 -4.82
C GLY A 344 13.25 -4.52 -5.89
N ALA A 345 12.12 -5.24 -5.89
CA ALA A 345 11.83 -6.29 -6.85
C ALA A 345 11.56 -5.71 -8.25
N ASP A 346 12.01 -6.45 -9.27
CA ASP A 346 11.85 -6.06 -10.67
C ASP A 346 10.47 -6.48 -11.17
N ILE A 347 9.52 -5.56 -11.02
CA ILE A 347 8.13 -5.75 -11.42
C ILE A 347 7.75 -4.80 -12.55
N ALA A 348 6.84 -5.24 -13.40
CA ALA A 348 6.25 -4.38 -14.41
C ALA A 348 5.20 -3.47 -13.75
N GLU A 349 5.49 -2.18 -13.66
CA GLU A 349 4.55 -1.16 -13.20
C GLU A 349 4.73 0.10 -14.04
N SER A 350 3.63 0.58 -14.64
CA SER A 350 3.69 1.70 -15.57
C SER A 350 3.48 3.04 -14.88
N ARG A 351 4.09 4.11 -15.42
CA ARG A 351 3.82 5.49 -15.01
C ARG A 351 2.34 5.84 -15.12
N GLN A 352 1.66 5.37 -16.17
CA GLN A 352 0.23 5.58 -16.37
C GLN A 352 -0.61 4.97 -15.22
N THR A 353 -0.22 3.78 -14.74
CA THR A 353 -0.85 3.11 -13.60
C THR A 353 -0.71 3.99 -12.34
N ARG A 354 0.50 4.46 -12.03
CA ARG A 354 0.75 5.33 -10.87
C ARG A 354 0.03 6.69 -10.98
N ASP A 355 -0.02 7.28 -12.17
CA ASP A 355 -0.75 8.52 -12.43
C ASP A 355 -2.25 8.39 -12.17
N ARG A 356 -2.85 7.25 -12.57
CA ARG A 356 -4.26 6.96 -12.26
C ARG A 356 -4.50 6.87 -10.76
N VAL A 357 -3.65 6.14 -10.05
CA VAL A 357 -3.76 6.03 -8.59
C VAL A 357 -3.61 7.38 -7.91
N ARG A 358 -2.58 8.17 -8.24
CA ARG A 358 -2.38 9.50 -7.65
C ARG A 358 -3.54 10.44 -7.93
N ARG A 359 -4.15 10.38 -9.12
CA ARG A 359 -5.35 11.17 -9.43
C ARG A 359 -6.52 10.77 -8.54
N TRP A 360 -6.80 9.47 -8.46
CA TRP A 360 -7.87 8.94 -7.60
C TRP A 360 -7.70 9.31 -6.13
N VAL A 361 -6.47 9.25 -5.62
CA VAL A 361 -6.14 9.67 -4.25
C VAL A 361 -6.36 11.16 -4.04
N ARG A 362 -5.94 12.02 -4.97
CA ARG A 362 -6.19 13.48 -4.88
C ARG A 362 -7.68 13.78 -4.85
N ASP A 363 -8.45 13.16 -5.73
CA ASP A 363 -9.91 13.35 -5.77
C ASP A 363 -10.56 12.97 -4.41
N ARG A 364 -10.03 11.94 -3.73
CA ARG A 364 -10.49 11.53 -2.39
C ARG A 364 -10.05 12.47 -1.27
N LEU A 365 -8.87 13.08 -1.36
CA LEU A 365 -8.42 14.08 -0.39
C LEU A 365 -9.18 15.40 -0.54
N ASP A 366 -9.43 15.83 -1.77
CA ASP A 366 -10.15 17.07 -2.09
C ASP A 366 -11.65 16.95 -1.78
N GLY A 367 -12.22 15.77 -2.00
CA GLY A 367 -13.63 15.47 -1.73
C GLY A 367 -13.80 14.10 -1.10
N PRO A 368 -13.56 13.93 0.22
CA PRO A 368 -13.69 12.66 0.90
C PRO A 368 -15.07 12.02 0.67
N PRO A 369 -15.13 10.81 0.06
CA PRO A 369 -16.40 10.14 -0.14
C PRO A 369 -17.00 9.65 1.19
N PRO A 370 -18.29 9.28 1.21
CA PRO A 370 -18.95 8.81 2.44
C PRO A 370 -18.30 7.57 3.07
N ASP A 371 -17.56 6.79 2.29
CA ASP A 371 -16.84 5.60 2.73
C ASP A 371 -15.38 5.86 3.14
N ALA A 372 -14.92 7.12 3.14
CA ALA A 372 -13.57 7.49 3.51
C ALA A 372 -13.21 7.03 4.93
N PHE A 373 -11.93 6.68 5.09
CA PHE A 373 -11.35 6.39 6.39
C PHE A 373 -11.04 7.70 7.12
N LEU A 374 -11.07 7.67 8.46
CA LEU A 374 -10.75 8.86 9.26
C LEU A 374 -9.33 9.37 8.93
N ALA A 375 -8.39 8.47 8.69
CA ALA A 375 -7.02 8.82 8.29
C ALA A 375 -6.97 9.63 6.98
N GLU A 376 -7.85 9.33 6.01
CA GLU A 376 -7.94 10.10 4.76
C GLU A 376 -8.51 11.50 5.01
N ILE A 377 -9.56 11.59 5.83
CA ILE A 377 -10.20 12.86 6.18
C ILE A 377 -9.19 13.79 6.87
N LEU A 378 -8.47 13.27 7.87
CA LEU A 378 -7.45 14.04 8.58
C LEU A 378 -6.29 14.46 7.69
N ALA A 379 -5.88 13.60 6.74
CA ALA A 379 -4.84 13.92 5.77
C ALA A 379 -5.28 15.06 4.83
N GLY A 380 -6.53 15.06 4.38
CA GLY A 380 -7.11 16.15 3.58
C GLY A 380 -7.26 17.46 4.37
N GLU A 381 -7.68 17.38 5.63
CA GLU A 381 -7.81 18.54 6.53
C GLU A 381 -6.45 19.18 6.87
N SER A 382 -5.38 18.39 6.93
CA SER A 382 -4.02 18.86 7.25
C SER A 382 -3.29 19.51 6.06
N ALA A 383 -3.81 19.32 4.84
CA ALA A 383 -3.27 19.93 3.63
C ALA A 383 -3.75 21.39 3.43
N TYR A 384 -4.74 21.84 4.22
CA TYR A 384 -5.25 23.20 4.29
C TYR A 384 -4.74 23.92 5.55
#